data_AF-A0A950QJF9-F1
#
_entry.id   AF-A0A950QJF9-F1
#
_cell.length_a   1.000
_cell.length_b   1.000
_cell.length_c   1.000
_cell.angle_alpha   90.00
_cell.angle_beta   90.00
_cell.angle_gamma   90.00
#
_symmetry.space_group_name_H-M   'P 1'
#
loop_
_entity.id
_entity.type
_entity.pdbx_description
1 polymer ?
#
loop_
_entity_poly.entity_id
_entity_poly.type
_entity_poly.pdbx_seq_one_letter_code
_entity_poly.pdbx_strand_id
1 'polypeptide(L)' 'MFFQFFDELRAAKVPVTLKEYLALVDALDSGVIGMKVDEFYYLSRAALVKDERNLDKFDRVFGHVFKGLEN' A
#
# COMPACT_ATOMS: atom_id res chain seq x y z
N MET A 1 2.21 -11.55 2.04
CA MET A 1 2.65 -10.26 1.46
C MET A 1 1.67 -9.14 1.75
N PHE A 2 0.44 -9.13 1.21
CA PHE A 2 -0.52 -8.02 1.41
C PHE A 2 -1.01 -7.82 2.84
N PHE A 3 -1.29 -8.92 3.56
CA PHE A 3 -1.68 -8.83 4.97
C PHE A 3 -0.54 -8.28 5.85
N GLN A 4 0.71 -8.68 5.57
CA GLN A 4 1.90 -8.16 6.24
C GLN A 4 2.10 -6.67 5.95
N PHE A 5 1.94 -6.23 4.70
CA PHE A 5 2.01 -4.81 4.36
C PHE A 5 0.98 -3.97 5.13
N PHE A 6 -0.25 -4.46 5.25
CA PHE A 6 -1.30 -3.79 6.01
C PHE A 6 -1.02 -3.75 7.51
N ASP A 7 -0.45 -4.82 8.08
CA ASP A 7 -0.04 -4.87 9.48
C ASP A 7 1.12 -3.89 9.77
N GLU A 8 2.14 -3.86 8.91
CA GLU A 8 3.27 -2.93 8.98
C GLU A 8 2.81 -1.46 8.92
N LEU A 9 1.83 -1.14 8.08
CA LEU A 9 1.25 0.21 8.03
C LEU A 9 0.56 0.60 9.36
N ARG A 10 -0.17 -0.33 9.99
CA ARG A 10 -0.77 -0.11 11.32
C ARG A 10 0.30 0.04 12.39
N ALA A 11 1.34 -0.80 12.36
CA ALA A 11 2.48 -0.72 13.28
C ALA A 11 3.21 0.63 13.17
N ALA A 12 3.34 1.16 11.95
CA ALA A 12 3.88 2.49 11.67
C ALA A 12 2.92 3.66 11.99
N LYS A 13 1.74 3.37 12.55
CA LYS A 13 0.70 4.36 12.88
C LYS A 13 0.23 5.16 11.67
N VAL A 14 0.09 4.49 10.53
CA VAL A 14 -0.68 5.00 9.38
C VAL A 14 -2.15 4.64 9.64
N PRO A 15 -3.09 5.60 9.60
CA PRO A 15 -4.51 5.37 9.88
C PRO A 15 -5.19 4.65 8.71
N VAL A 16 -4.90 3.36 8.55
CA VAL A 16 -5.51 2.51 7.53
C VAL A 16 -6.71 1.75 8.09
N THR A 17 -7.77 1.64 7.30
CA THR A 17 -8.99 0.92 7.65
C THR A 17 -9.11 -0.38 6.86
N LEU A 18 -9.91 -1.31 7.37
CA LEU A 18 -10.21 -2.55 6.64
C LEU A 18 -10.93 -2.26 5.31
N LYS A 19 -11.79 -1.24 5.26
CA LYS A 19 -12.52 -0.85 4.05
C LYS A 19 -11.57 -0.42 2.93
N GLU A 20 -10.56 0.39 3.26
CA GLU A 20 -9.54 0.84 2.30
C GLU A 20 -8.67 -0.31 1.80
N TYR A 21 -8.33 -1.24 2.70
CA TYR A 21 -7.63 -2.45 2.33
C TYR A 21 -8.44 -3.33 1.37
N LEU A 22 -9.74 -3.54 1.64
CA LEU A 22 -10.62 -4.29 0.74
C LEU A 22 -10.77 -3.59 -0.61
N ALA A 23 -10.84 -2.26 -0.65
CA ALA A 23 -10.87 -1.50 -1.90
C ALA A 23 -9.58 -1.66 -2.72
N LEU A 24 -8.41 -1.72 -2.07
CA LEU A 24 -7.15 -2.03 -2.75
C LEU A 24 -7.17 -3.43 -3.36
N VAL A 25 -7.64 -4.44 -2.61
CA VAL A 25 -7.73 -5.82 -3.10
C VAL A 25 -8.70 -5.93 -4.28
N ASP A 26 -9.86 -5.27 -4.21
CA ASP A 26 -10.85 -5.24 -5.29
C ASP A 26 -10.30 -4.59 -6.57
N ALA A 27 -9.52 -3.52 -6.44
CA ALA A 27 -8.87 -2.87 -7.58
C ALA A 27 -7.78 -3.76 -8.22
N LEU A 28 -7.07 -4.56 -7.42
CA LEU A 28 -6.11 -5.54 -7.94
C LEU A 28 -6.81 -6.68 -8.66
N ASP A 29 -7.90 -7.21 -8.10
CA ASP A 29 -8.69 -8.28 -8.70
C ASP A 29 -9.33 -7.84 -10.03
N SER A 30 -9.76 -6.58 -10.08
CA SER A 30 -10.31 -5.95 -11.29
C SER A 30 -9.26 -5.61 -12.37
N GLY A 31 -7.98 -5.84 -12.10
CA GLY A 31 -6.90 -5.58 -13.08
C GLY A 31 -6.70 -4.10 -13.40
N VAL A 32 -6.95 -3.20 -12.44
CA VAL A 32 -6.84 -1.73 -12.63
C VAL A 32 -5.40 -1.29 -12.93
N ILE A 33 -4.41 -2.09 -12.53
CA ILE A 33 -2.98 -1.86 -12.77
C ILE A 33 -2.33 -3.10 -13.39
N GLY A 34 -1.16 -2.90 -14.02
CA GLY A 34 -0.31 -3.99 -14.47
C GLY A 34 0.44 -4.70 -13.33
N MET A 35 1.33 -5.63 -13.70
CA MET A 35 2.15 -6.42 -12.76
C MET A 35 3.43 -5.68 -12.31
N LYS A 36 3.43 -4.34 -12.29
CA LYS A 36 4.59 -3.53 -11.91
C LYS A 36 4.48 -3.04 -10.46
N VAL A 37 5.59 -3.11 -9.73
CA VAL A 37 5.67 -2.62 -8.33
C VAL A 37 5.37 -1.12 -8.25
N ASP A 38 5.82 -0.34 -9.23
CA ASP A 38 5.61 1.11 -9.28
C ASP A 38 4.12 1.46 -9.43
N GLU A 39 3.37 0.73 -10.25
CA GLU A 39 1.92 0.90 -10.38
C GLU A 39 1.20 0.51 -9.08
N PHE A 40 1.65 -0.56 -8.43
CA PHE A 40 1.14 -0.96 -7.12
C PHE A 40 1.42 0.09 -6.04
N TYR A 41 2.58 0.74 -6.06
CA TYR A 41 2.91 1.84 -5.15
C TYR A 41 1.87 2.97 -5.24
N TYR A 42 1.59 3.46 -6.45
CA TYR A 42 0.62 4.54 -6.61
C TYR A 42 -0.81 4.13 -6.24
N LEU A 43 -1.23 2.93 -6.66
CA LEU A 43 -2.57 2.42 -6.33
C LEU A 43 -2.74 2.27 -4.81
N SER A 44 -1.79 1.62 -4.14
CA SER A 44 -1.85 1.40 -2.70
C SER A 44 -1.76 2.70 -1.90
N ARG A 45 -0.95 3.67 -2.34
CA ARG A 45 -0.89 5.01 -1.74
C ARG A 45 -2.25 5.72 -1.84
N ALA A 46 -2.86 5.73 -3.02
CA ALA A 46 -4.19 6.34 -3.22
C ALA A 46 -5.30 5.62 -2.43
N ALA A 47 -5.25 4.30 -2.37
CA ALA A 47 -6.24 3.49 -1.67
C ALA A 47 -6.13 3.60 -0.15
N LEU A 48 -4.92 3.67 0.42
CA LEU A 48 -4.68 3.52 1.86
C LEU A 48 -4.35 4.82 2.61
N VAL A 49 -3.90 5.87 1.93
CA VAL A 49 -3.48 7.13 2.58
C VAL A 49 -4.47 8.24 2.25
N LYS A 50 -5.27 8.66 3.23
CA LYS A 50 -6.29 9.73 3.07
C LYS A 50 -5.84 11.11 3.53
N ASP A 51 -4.67 11.16 4.14
CA ASP A 51 -4.11 12.37 4.70
C ASP A 51 -2.62 12.41 4.40
N GLU A 52 -2.20 13.51 3.77
CA GLU A 52 -0.83 13.73 3.30
C GLU A 52 0.22 13.62 4.41
N ARG A 53 -0.17 13.89 5.67
CA ARG A 53 0.73 13.79 6.84
C ARG A 53 1.23 12.37 7.10
N ASN A 54 0.63 11.36 6.46
CA ASN A 54 1.04 9.96 6.60
C ASN A 54 1.83 9.45 5.39
N LEU A 55 2.09 10.28 4.37
CA LEU A 55 2.81 9.85 3.17
C LEU A 55 4.23 9.39 3.51
N ASP A 56 4.98 10.16 4.32
CA ASP A 56 6.34 9.77 4.74
C ASP A 56 6.39 8.40 5.45
N LYS A 57 5.39 8.13 6.29
CA LYS A 57 5.31 6.84 7.02
C LYS A 57 5.00 5.71 6.05
N PHE A 58 4.04 5.94 5.14
CA PHE A 58 3.69 4.99 4.10
C PHE A 58 4.91 4.68 3.23
N ASP A 59 5.62 5.69 2.75
CA ASP A 59 6.78 5.54 1.86
C ASP A 59 7.90 4.73 2.53
N ARG A 60 8.15 4.95 3.83
CA ARG A 60 9.11 4.15 4.61
C ARG A 60 8.69 2.69 4.74
N VAL A 61 7.42 2.43 5.06
CA VAL A 61 6.90 1.06 5.17
C VAL A 61 6.93 0.36 3.82
N PHE A 62 6.48 1.04 2.77
CA PHE A 62 6.50 0.51 1.41
C PHE A 62 7.93 0.16 0.98
N GLY A 63 8.86 1.09 1.16
CA GLY A 63 10.27 0.86 0.87
C GLY A 63 10.90 -0.25 1.73
N HIS A 64 10.41 -0.50 2.94
CA HIS A 64 10.85 -1.61 3.79
C HIS A 64 10.31 -2.96 3.30
N VAL A 65 9.01 -3.03 3.03
CA VAL A 65 8.30 -4.27 2.66
C VAL A 65 8.65 -4.73 1.24
N PHE A 66 8.86 -3.79 0.32
CA PHE A 66 9.12 -4.07 -1.10
C PHE A 66 10.60 -3.91 -1.48
N LYS A 67 11.49 -3.74 -0.49
CA LYS A 67 12.94 -3.67 -0.73
C LYS A 67 13.43 -4.95 -1.40
N GLY A 68 14.07 -4.83 -2.57
CA GLY A 68 14.63 -5.96 -3.31
C GLY A 68 13.69 -6.61 -4.34
N LEU A 69 12.54 -6.00 -4.63
CA LEU A 69 11.66 -6.37 -5.75
C LEU A 69 11.89 -5.51 -7.00
N GLU A 70 12.90 -4.63 -6.98
CA GLU A 70 13.40 -3.89 -8.14
C GLU A 70 14.17 -4.86 -9.05
N ASN A 71 13.51 -5.39 -10.09
CA ASN A 71 14.15 -6.13 -11.20
C ASN A 71 13.72 -5.51 -12.53
#